data_AF-A0A0K8V4U9-F1
#
_entry.id   AF-A0A0K8V4U9-F1
#
_cell.length_a   1.000
_cell.length_b   1.000
_cell.length_c   1.000
_cell.angle_alpha   90.00
_cell.angle_beta   90.00
_cell.angle_gamma   90.00
#
_symmetry.space_group_name_H-M   'P 1'
#
loop_
_entity.id
_entity.type
_entity.pdbx_description
1 polymer ?
#
loop_
_entity_poly.entity_id
_entity_poly.type
_entity_poly.pdbx_seq_one_letter_code
_entity_poly.pdbx_strand_id
1 'polypeptide(L)'
;FILQFHVHLFWLKFIVIMIRLRGITSILTRFLSSVQQNNAQQQIHQLLIGRFPKASVNVVDVSGGCGAMFEVFVEDKEFEGLSTLKQHKLITQTLKEQIKNMHGVRIHTSIPKAK
;
A
#
# COMPACT_ATOMS: atom_id res chain seq x y z
N PHE A 1 50.79 -2.49 21.45
CA PHE A 1 50.08 -3.32 20.46
C PHE A 1 49.10 -4.32 21.12
N ILE A 2 48.44 -3.97 22.23
CA ILE A 2 47.50 -4.88 22.95
C ILE A 2 46.11 -4.24 23.15
N LEU A 3 45.93 -2.95 22.85
CA LEU A 3 44.65 -2.25 23.04
C LEU A 3 43.67 -2.31 21.84
N GLN A 4 44.06 -2.88 20.70
CA GLN A 4 43.23 -2.93 19.49
C GLN A 4 42.41 -4.24 19.37
N PHE A 5 42.73 -5.29 20.12
CA PHE A 5 42.12 -6.62 19.96
C PHE A 5 40.90 -6.88 20.85
N HIS A 6 40.65 -6.08 21.90
CA HIS A 6 39.54 -6.33 22.83
C HIS A 6 38.17 -5.86 22.29
N VAL A 7 38.16 -4.93 21.31
CA VAL A 7 36.92 -4.38 20.74
C VAL A 7 36.25 -5.36 19.76
N HIS A 8 37.00 -6.31 19.18
CA HIS A 8 36.47 -7.24 18.17
C HIS A 8 35.72 -8.44 18.78
N LEU A 9 36.13 -8.91 19.97
CA LEU A 9 35.50 -10.06 20.63
C LEU A 9 34.19 -9.71 21.34
N PHE A 10 33.98 -8.42 21.64
CA PHE A 10 32.74 -7.91 22.22
C PHE A 10 31.62 -7.79 21.16
N TRP A 11 31.98 -7.51 19.90
CA TRP A 11 31.04 -7.38 18.79
C TRP A 11 30.45 -8.73 18.34
N LEU A 12 31.25 -9.81 18.39
CA LEU A 12 30.80 -11.17 18.07
C LEU A 12 29.88 -11.80 19.13
N LYS A 13 30.10 -11.51 20.41
CA LYS A 13 29.17 -11.95 21.48
C LYS A 13 27.83 -11.22 21.43
N PHE A 14 27.82 -9.96 20.97
CA PHE A 14 26.59 -9.19 20.75
C PHE A 14 25.75 -9.73 19.58
N ILE A 15 26.40 -10.24 18.52
CA ILE A 15 25.72 -10.85 17.37
C ILE A 15 25.01 -12.16 17.74
N VAL A 16 25.63 -13.02 18.57
CA VAL A 16 25.04 -14.31 18.97
C VAL A 16 23.85 -14.12 19.93
N ILE A 17 23.87 -13.07 20.78
CA ILE A 17 22.76 -12.74 21.69
C ILE A 17 21.51 -12.23 20.94
N MET A 18 21.65 -11.57 19.79
CA MET A 18 20.51 -11.17 18.95
C MET A 18 19.90 -12.33 18.12
N ILE A 19 20.60 -13.45 17.95
CA ILE A 19 20.13 -14.58 17.14
C ILE A 19 19.26 -15.53 17.98
N ARG A 20 19.38 -15.51 19.33
CA ARG A 20 18.68 -16.45 20.21
C ARG A 20 17.27 -16.03 20.69
N LEU A 21 16.71 -14.94 20.19
CA LEU A 21 15.35 -14.47 20.48
C LEU A 21 14.40 -14.50 19.26
N ARG A 22 14.81 -15.13 18.15
CA ARG A 22 14.03 -15.22 16.90
C ARG A 22 13.01 -16.37 16.92
N GLY A 23 12.30 -16.57 18.04
CA GLY A 23 11.47 -17.77 18.27
C GLY A 23 9.99 -17.56 18.61
N ILE A 24 9.52 -16.35 18.92
CA ILE A 24 8.15 -16.16 19.48
C ILE A 24 7.34 -15.07 18.74
N THR A 25 7.85 -14.47 17.66
CA THR A 25 7.20 -13.29 17.05
C THR A 25 6.17 -13.57 15.94
N SER A 26 5.90 -14.83 15.58
CA SER A 26 5.12 -15.14 14.37
C SER A 26 3.61 -14.87 14.47
N ILE A 27 2.99 -15.02 15.64
CA ILE A 27 1.51 -14.95 15.78
C ILE A 27 1.02 -13.50 15.97
N LEU A 28 1.79 -12.63 16.64
CA LEU A 28 1.39 -11.23 16.87
C LEU A 28 1.53 -10.35 15.61
N THR A 29 2.48 -10.67 14.73
CA THR A 29 2.79 -9.83 13.57
C THR A 29 1.66 -9.87 12.53
N ARG A 30 0.95 -10.99 12.41
CA ARG A 30 -0.15 -11.16 11.44
C ARG A 30 -1.41 -10.36 11.80
N PHE A 31 -1.68 -10.17 13.09
CA PHE A 31 -2.86 -9.44 13.56
C PHE A 31 -2.73 -7.92 13.40
N LEU A 32 -1.52 -7.38 13.51
CA LEU A 32 -1.26 -5.95 13.25
C LEU A 32 -1.35 -5.61 11.75
N SER A 33 -0.99 -6.55 10.88
CA SER A 33 -1.05 -6.34 9.43
C SER A 33 -2.49 -6.21 8.89
N SER A 34 -3.45 -6.96 9.43
CA SER A 34 -4.85 -6.92 8.95
C SER A 34 -5.58 -5.63 9.32
N VAL A 35 -5.23 -5.00 10.44
CA VAL A 35 -5.80 -3.69 10.82
C VAL A 35 -5.29 -2.59 9.89
N GLN A 36 -4.01 -2.60 9.53
CA GLN A 36 -3.41 -1.62 8.63
C GLN A 36 -4.06 -1.63 7.22
N GLN A 37 -4.49 -2.80 6.74
CA GLN A 37 -5.09 -2.98 5.40
C GLN A 37 -6.42 -2.26 5.23
N ASN A 38 -7.32 -2.42 6.19
CA ASN A 38 -8.65 -1.81 6.15
C ASN A 38 -8.54 -0.27 6.07
N ASN A 39 -7.58 0.30 6.79
CA ASN A 39 -7.34 1.73 6.80
C ASN A 39 -6.88 2.24 5.42
N ALA A 40 -5.91 1.59 4.77
CA ALA A 40 -5.39 2.02 3.46
C ALA A 40 -6.45 1.95 2.36
N GLN A 41 -7.22 0.86 2.29
CA GLN A 41 -8.32 0.73 1.34
C GLN A 41 -9.37 1.83 1.53
N GLN A 42 -9.77 2.07 2.78
CA GLN A 42 -10.73 3.12 3.12
C GLN A 42 -10.21 4.51 2.77
N GLN A 43 -8.94 4.80 3.02
CA GLN A 43 -8.32 6.09 2.67
C GLN A 43 -8.35 6.35 1.16
N ILE A 44 -7.97 5.35 0.35
CA ILE A 44 -8.02 5.46 -1.11
C ILE A 44 -9.45 5.71 -1.58
N HIS A 45 -10.41 4.97 -1.04
CA HIS A 45 -11.82 5.14 -1.38
C HIS A 45 -12.32 6.56 -1.05
N GLN A 46 -12.03 7.08 0.15
CA GLN A 46 -12.44 8.43 0.57
C GLN A 46 -11.83 9.52 -0.31
N LEU A 47 -10.56 9.40 -0.69
CA LEU A 47 -9.91 10.37 -1.58
C LEU A 47 -10.53 10.40 -2.98
N LEU A 48 -10.88 9.23 -3.52
CA LEU A 48 -11.50 9.13 -4.84
C LEU A 48 -12.93 9.67 -4.84
N ILE A 49 -13.74 9.31 -3.83
CA ILE A 49 -15.09 9.87 -3.67
C ILE A 49 -15.04 11.38 -3.44
N GLY A 50 -14.06 11.88 -2.68
CA GLY A 50 -13.87 13.32 -2.49
C GLY A 50 -13.53 14.06 -3.78
N ARG A 51 -12.75 13.44 -4.69
CA ARG A 51 -12.42 14.03 -5.99
C ARG A 51 -13.53 13.89 -7.03
N PHE A 52 -14.22 12.75 -7.02
CA PHE A 52 -15.24 12.35 -7.98
C PHE A 52 -16.52 11.98 -7.22
N PRO A 53 -17.33 12.96 -6.81
CA PRO A 53 -18.50 12.72 -5.94
C PRO A 53 -19.62 11.95 -6.63
N LYS A 54 -19.58 11.85 -7.97
CA LYS A 54 -20.56 11.11 -8.79
C LYS A 54 -20.02 9.77 -9.28
N ALA A 55 -18.78 9.42 -8.92
CA ALA A 55 -18.15 8.19 -9.36
C ALA A 55 -18.64 7.01 -8.52
N SER A 56 -18.81 5.87 -9.19
CA SER A 56 -18.80 4.57 -8.51
C SER A 56 -17.35 4.12 -8.36
N VAL A 57 -16.88 3.99 -7.12
CA VAL A 57 -15.50 3.61 -6.80
C VAL A 57 -15.51 2.25 -6.11
N ASN A 58 -14.71 1.32 -6.62
CA ASN A 58 -14.45 0.05 -5.95
C ASN A 58 -12.94 -0.17 -5.81
N VAL A 59 -12.50 -0.49 -4.60
CA VAL A 59 -11.08 -0.70 -4.27
C VAL A 59 -10.91 -2.09 -3.70
N VAL A 60 -10.03 -2.89 -4.29
CA VAL A 60 -9.79 -4.29 -3.93
C VAL A 60 -8.30 -4.50 -3.65
N ASP A 61 -7.97 -5.13 -2.53
CA ASP A 61 -6.60 -5.58 -2.25
C ASP A 61 -6.30 -6.88 -3.02
N VAL A 62 -5.27 -6.86 -3.87
CA VAL A 62 -4.82 -8.02 -4.67
C VAL A 62 -3.51 -8.61 -4.15
N SER A 63 -3.00 -8.12 -3.02
CA SER A 63 -1.75 -8.58 -2.41
C SER A 63 -1.91 -9.79 -1.48
N GLY A 64 -3.10 -10.40 -1.42
CA GLY A 64 -3.38 -11.55 -0.57
C GLY A 64 -3.39 -11.22 0.92
N GLY A 65 -3.71 -9.97 1.28
CA GLY A 65 -3.71 -9.51 2.67
C GLY A 65 -2.33 -9.12 3.17
N CYS A 66 -1.52 -8.47 2.32
CA CYS A 66 -0.32 -7.73 2.72
C CYS A 66 -0.58 -6.21 2.73
N GLY A 67 -1.62 -5.73 2.03
CA GLY A 67 -1.90 -4.31 1.83
C GLY A 67 -0.85 -3.63 0.95
N ALA A 68 -0.17 -4.39 0.09
CA ALA A 68 0.94 -3.87 -0.73
C ALA A 68 0.49 -3.45 -2.13
N MET A 69 -0.60 -4.03 -2.65
CA MET A 69 -1.04 -3.84 -4.03
C MET A 69 -2.56 -3.79 -4.13
N PHE A 70 -3.07 -2.77 -4.80
CA PHE A 70 -4.51 -2.53 -4.89
C PHE A 70 -4.97 -2.39 -6.34
N GLU A 71 -6.17 -2.85 -6.62
CA GLU A 71 -6.91 -2.62 -7.84
C GLU A 71 -8.05 -1.65 -7.57
N VAL A 72 -8.10 -0.57 -8.35
CA VAL A 72 -9.08 0.50 -8.24
C VAL A 72 -9.90 0.53 -9.53
N PHE A 73 -11.21 0.42 -9.37
CA PHE A 73 -12.19 0.59 -10.44
C PHE A 73 -12.93 1.90 -10.19
N VAL A 74 -12.87 2.81 -11.15
CA VAL A 74 -13.57 4.10 -11.09
C VAL A 74 -14.46 4.25 -12.31
N GLU A 75 -15.75 4.42 -12.06
CA GLU A 75 -16.74 4.67 -13.09
C GLU A 75 -17.35 6.06 -12.89
N ASP A 76 -17.07 6.99 -13.80
CA ASP A 76 -17.58 8.36 -13.75
C ASP A 76 -17.90 8.89 -15.17
N LYS A 77 -18.88 9.80 -15.25
CA LYS A 77 -19.23 10.50 -16.50
C LYS A 77 -18.18 11.53 -16.91
N GLU A 78 -17.39 12.07 -15.97
CA GLU A 78 -16.27 13.00 -16.27
C GLU A 78 -15.19 12.36 -17.16
N PHE A 79 -15.16 11.03 -17.27
CA PHE A 79 -14.23 10.34 -18.15
C PHE A 79 -14.67 10.32 -19.62
N GLU A 80 -15.91 10.73 -19.91
CA GLU A 80 -16.41 10.89 -21.27
C GLU A 80 -15.60 11.94 -22.04
N GLY A 81 -15.13 11.57 -23.23
CA GLY A 81 -14.28 12.44 -24.06
C GLY A 81 -12.80 12.54 -23.64
N LEU A 82 -12.40 11.90 -22.52
CA LEU A 82 -10.99 11.80 -22.14
C LEU A 82 -10.35 10.52 -22.71
N SER A 83 -9.08 10.60 -23.11
CA SER A 83 -8.31 9.40 -23.45
C SER A 83 -7.96 8.60 -22.19
N THR A 84 -7.79 7.28 -22.32
CA THR A 84 -7.44 6.38 -21.22
C THR A 84 -6.23 6.87 -20.42
N LEU A 85 -5.18 7.37 -21.09
CA LEU A 85 -4.01 7.94 -20.42
C LEU A 85 -4.34 9.14 -19.54
N LYS A 86 -5.24 10.03 -20.00
CA LYS A 86 -5.68 11.19 -19.22
C LYS A 86 -6.51 10.77 -18.01
N GLN A 87 -7.39 9.79 -18.17
CA GLN A 87 -8.20 9.24 -17.08
C GLN A 87 -7.30 8.64 -15.98
N HIS A 88 -6.35 7.77 -16.38
CA HIS A 88 -5.39 7.16 -15.45
C HIS A 88 -4.50 8.22 -14.79
N LYS A 89 -4.08 9.27 -15.53
CA LYS A 89 -3.32 10.37 -14.96
C LYS A 89 -4.11 11.13 -13.89
N LEU A 90 -5.41 11.38 -14.10
CA LEU A 90 -6.26 12.04 -13.12
C LEU A 90 -6.30 11.27 -11.80
N ILE A 91 -6.56 9.96 -11.89
CA ILE A 91 -6.63 9.07 -10.72
C ILE A 91 -5.26 8.96 -10.04
N THR A 92 -4.19 8.82 -10.82
CA THR A 92 -2.82 8.76 -10.28
C THR A 92 -2.43 10.06 -9.57
N GLN A 93 -2.89 11.22 -10.07
CA GLN A 93 -2.66 12.51 -9.41
C GLN A 93 -3.40 12.61 -8.08
N THR A 94 -4.65 12.16 -8.01
CA THR A 94 -5.43 12.10 -6.75
C THR A 94 -4.79 11.16 -5.74
N LEU A 95 -4.25 10.03 -6.18
CA LEU A 95 -3.68 9.00 -5.30
C LEU A 95 -2.17 9.16 -5.07
N LYS A 96 -1.54 10.21 -5.61
CA LYS A 96 -0.07 10.35 -5.65
C LYS A 96 0.58 10.25 -4.27
N GLU A 97 -0.05 10.81 -3.25
CA GLU A 97 0.47 10.79 -1.88
C GLU A 97 0.32 9.41 -1.22
N GLN A 98 -0.78 8.71 -1.50
CA GLN A 98 -1.01 7.36 -0.96
C GLN A 98 -0.12 6.33 -1.66
N ILE A 99 0.02 6.42 -3.00
CA ILE A 99 0.82 5.49 -3.80
C ILE A 99 2.30 5.48 -3.41
N LYS A 100 2.86 6.58 -2.88
CA LYS A 100 4.26 6.60 -2.39
C LYS A 100 4.54 5.57 -1.30
N ASN A 101 3.54 5.24 -0.51
CA ASN A 101 3.65 4.27 0.58
C ASN A 101 3.16 2.87 0.16
N MET A 102 2.73 2.70 -1.09
CA MET A 102 2.19 1.45 -1.64
C MET A 102 3.21 0.82 -2.59
N HIS A 103 3.17 -0.51 -2.74
CA HIS A 103 4.05 -1.23 -3.67
C HIS A 103 3.58 -1.08 -5.13
N GLY A 104 2.27 -0.89 -5.34
CA GLY A 104 1.70 -0.57 -6.66
C GLY A 104 0.18 -0.45 -6.66
N VAL A 105 -0.37 0.21 -7.68
CA VAL A 105 -1.82 0.33 -7.91
C VAL A 105 -2.13 0.05 -9.38
N ARG A 106 -3.18 -0.72 -9.62
CA ARG A 106 -3.77 -0.95 -10.93
C ARG A 106 -5.07 -0.16 -11.04
N ILE A 107 -5.21 0.60 -12.11
CA ILE A 107 -6.32 1.52 -12.32
C ILE A 107 -7.14 1.00 -13.49
N HIS A 108 -8.46 0.90 -13.28
CA HIS A 108 -9.43 0.61 -14.32
C HIS A 108 -10.46 1.74 -14.33
N THR A 109 -10.68 2.32 -15.50
CA THR A 109 -11.67 3.38 -15.70
C THR A 109 -12.75 2.91 -16.65
N SER A 110 -13.98 3.32 -16.36
CA SER A 110 -15.13 3.05 -17.21
C SER A 110 -16.08 4.23 -17.19
N ILE A 111 -16.89 4.36 -18.22
CA ILE A 111 -17.92 5.39 -18.31
C ILE A 111 -19.26 4.69 -18.05
N PRO A 112 -20.08 5.19 -17.12
CA PRO A 112 -21.37 4.58 -16.83
C PRO A 112 -22.25 4.67 -18.08
N LYS A 113 -22.62 3.51 -18.63
CA LYS A 113 -23.61 3.45 -19.71
C LYS A 113 -24.99 3.70 -19.09
N ALA A 114 -25.73 4.66 -19.64
CA ALA A 114 -27.13 4.83 -19.27
C ALA A 114 -27.87 3.50 -19.52
N LYS A 115 -28.53 3.00 -18.48
CA LYS A 115 -29.31 1.76 -18.53
C LYS A 115 -30.69 2.02 -19.13
#